data_AF-A0A376X8D5-F1
#
_entry.id   AF-A0A376X8D5-F1
#
_cell.length_a   1.000
_cell.length_b   1.000
_cell.length_c   1.000
_cell.angle_alpha   90.00
_cell.angle_beta   90.00
_cell.angle_gamma   90.00
#
_symmetry.space_group_name_H-M   'P 1'
#
loop_
_entity.id
_entity.type
_entity.pdbx_description
1 polymer ?
#
loop_
_entity_poly.entity_id
_entity_poly.type
_entity_poly.pdbx_seq_one_letter_code
_entity_poly.pdbx_strand_id
1 'polypeptide(L)' 'MGLDKIANKTTESQADFKLVASGCSSGISWIDTTLTGNASSSSPKLIIPQSGDSSSTTSNIGMGFKKRTTDDATFLKT' A
#
# COMPACT_ATOMS: atom_id res chain seq x y z
N MET A 1 -3.15 -15.28 -7.59
CA MET A 1 -4.32 -14.58 -7.01
C MET A 1 -5.26 -14.18 -8.11
N GLY A 2 -6.56 -14.42 -7.94
CA GLY A 2 -7.58 -14.08 -8.93
C GLY A 2 -8.15 -12.67 -8.73
N LEU A 3 -8.70 -12.09 -9.80
CA LEU A 3 -9.34 -10.76 -9.75
C LEU A 3 -10.57 -10.75 -8.83
N ASP A 4 -11.26 -11.88 -8.69
CA ASP A 4 -12.38 -12.08 -7.77
C ASP A 4 -11.97 -11.82 -6.31
N LYS A 5 -10.75 -12.20 -5.94
CA LYS A 5 -10.21 -11.99 -4.60
C LYS A 5 -9.92 -10.52 -4.31
N ILE A 6 -9.41 -9.81 -5.32
CA ILE A 6 -9.14 -8.36 -5.24
C ILE A 6 -10.46 -7.59 -5.16
N ALA A 7 -11.43 -7.92 -6.02
CA ALA A 7 -12.74 -7.27 -6.04
C ALA A 7 -13.51 -7.46 -4.72
N ASN A 8 -13.41 -8.65 -4.12
CA ASN A 8 -14.04 -8.96 -2.84
C ASN A 8 -13.17 -8.65 -1.61
N LYS A 9 -11.99 -8.03 -1.81
CA LYS A 9 -11.07 -7.64 -0.73
C LYS A 9 -10.72 -8.78 0.22
N THR A 10 -10.54 -10.00 -0.30
CA THR A 10 -10.25 -11.16 0.55
C THR A 10 -8.84 -11.07 1.13
N THR A 11 -8.60 -11.78 2.23
CA THR A 11 -7.27 -11.86 2.87
C THR A 11 -6.19 -12.39 1.91
N GLU A 12 -6.56 -13.21 0.94
CA GLU A 12 -5.66 -13.75 -0.08
C GLU A 12 -5.12 -12.65 -1.02
N SER A 13 -5.83 -11.52 -1.14
CA SER A 13 -5.38 -10.36 -1.91
C SER A 13 -4.42 -9.43 -1.13
N GLN A 14 -4.16 -9.74 0.15
CA GLN A 14 -3.29 -8.96 1.02
C GLN A 14 -1.89 -9.60 1.09
N ALA A 15 -0.87 -8.75 1.21
CA ALA A 15 0.50 -9.18 1.46
C ALA A 15 1.06 -8.46 2.69
N ASP A 16 1.70 -9.21 3.56
CA ASP A 16 2.34 -8.67 4.76
C ASP A 16 3.80 -8.28 4.48
N PHE A 17 4.19 -7.11 4.96
CA PHE A 17 5.59 -6.68 5.01
C PHE A 17 5.90 -5.99 6.33
N LYS A 18 7.19 -5.83 6.62
CA LYS A 18 7.67 -5.13 7.81
C LYS A 18 8.79 -4.18 7.42
N LEU A 19 8.68 -2.93 7.82
CA LEU A 19 9.78 -1.97 7.80
C LEU A 19 10.53 -2.11 9.12
N VAL A 20 11.82 -2.44 9.05
CA VAL A 20 12.67 -2.63 10.22
C VAL A 20 13.76 -1.56 10.19
N ALA A 21 13.67 -0.60 11.10
CA ALA A 21 14.78 0.30 11.35
C ALA A 21 15.84 -0.43 12.18
N SER A 22 17.11 -0.29 11.80
CA SER A 22 18.26 -0.87 12.50
C SER A 22 19.31 0.20 12.77
N GLY A 23 20.16 -0.02 13.79
CA GLY A 23 21.23 0.92 14.13
C GLY A 23 20.77 2.27 14.67
N CYS A 24 19.58 2.35 15.27
CA CYS A 24 19.09 3.59 15.88
C CYS A 24 20.00 4.03 17.04
N SER A 25 20.43 5.29 17.03
CA SER A 25 21.24 5.88 18.10
C SER A 25 20.47 5.96 19.42
N SER A 26 21.20 6.01 20.54
CA SER A 26 20.60 6.23 21.86
C SER A 26 19.85 7.57 21.89
N GLY A 27 18.62 7.56 22.40
CA GLY A 27 17.77 8.76 22.52
C GLY A 27 16.67 8.90 21.46
N ILE A 28 16.62 8.06 20.43
CA ILE A 28 15.47 8.01 19.51
C ILE A 28 14.30 7.30 20.20
N SER A 29 13.16 8.00 20.33
CA SER A 29 11.96 7.51 21.00
C SER A 29 10.79 7.21 20.07
N TRP A 30 10.83 7.68 18.81
CA TRP A 30 9.86 7.33 17.78
C TRP A 30 10.48 7.39 16.38
N ILE A 31 9.82 6.72 15.44
CA ILE A 31 10.14 6.76 14.01
C ILE A 31 8.86 7.06 13.27
N ASP A 32 8.83 8.19 12.57
CA ASP A 32 7.75 8.50 11.64
C ASP A 32 8.11 7.93 10.26
N THR A 33 7.12 7.34 9.59
CA THR A 33 7.28 6.75 8.26
C THR A 33 6.25 7.33 7.32
N THR A 34 6.72 7.84 6.18
CA THR A 34 5.88 8.30 5.08
C THR A 34 6.07 7.35 3.90
N LEU A 35 4.97 6.81 3.38
CA LEU A 35 4.93 6.04 2.14
C LEU A 35 4.35 6.94 1.06
N THR A 36 5.06 7.10 -0.06
CA THR A 36 4.61 7.93 -1.20
C THR A 36 4.68 7.12 -2.49
N GLY A 37 3.78 7.40 -3.42
CA GLY A 37 3.87 6.86 -4.79
C GLY A 37 2.91 7.53 -5.74
N ASN A 38 2.68 6.91 -6.89
CA ASN A 38 1.74 7.39 -7.90
C ASN A 38 0.29 7.23 -7.41
N ALA A 39 -0.20 8.21 -6.66
CA ALA A 39 -1.53 8.18 -6.06
C ALA A 39 -2.63 8.30 -7.13
N SER A 40 -3.72 7.53 -6.97
CA SER A 40 -4.90 7.68 -7.81
C SER A 40 -5.60 9.01 -7.53
N SER A 41 -5.96 9.76 -8.58
CA SER A 41 -6.74 10.99 -8.47
C SER A 41 -8.16 10.74 -7.93
N SER A 42 -8.76 9.59 -8.25
CA SER A 42 -10.10 9.20 -7.79
C SER A 42 -10.10 8.44 -6.46
N SER A 43 -8.94 7.93 -6.03
CA SER A 43 -8.78 7.20 -4.77
C SER A 43 -7.41 7.49 -4.15
N PRO A 44 -7.22 8.67 -3.51
CA PRO A 44 -5.90 9.17 -3.10
C PRO A 44 -5.15 8.32 -2.06
N LYS A 45 -5.79 7.29 -1.50
CA LYS A 45 -5.18 6.33 -0.58
C LYS A 45 -4.58 5.09 -1.29
N LEU A 46 -4.73 5.02 -2.62
CA LEU A 46 -4.27 3.91 -3.43
C LEU A 46 -3.11 4.37 -4.30
N ILE A 47 -2.04 3.58 -4.31
CA ILE A 47 -0.97 3.68 -5.31
C ILE A 47 -1.39 2.87 -6.53
N ILE A 48 -1.33 3.48 -7.71
CA ILE A 48 -1.71 2.85 -8.98
C ILE A 48 -0.49 2.67 -9.88
N PRO A 49 -0.55 1.71 -10.83
CA PRO A 49 0.48 1.58 -11.86
C PRO A 49 0.77 2.92 -12.54
N GLN A 50 2.03 3.13 -12.93
CA GLN A 50 2.43 4.35 -13.64
C GLN A 50 1.81 4.34 -15.05
N SER A 51 1.09 5.41 -15.41
CA SER A 51 0.36 5.50 -16.68
C SER A 51 1.25 5.46 -17.92
N GLY A 52 2.53 5.79 -17.79
CA GLY A 52 3.52 5.74 -18.87
C GLY A 52 4.32 4.44 -18.95
N ASP A 53 4.06 3.48 -18.05
CA ASP A 53 4.68 2.16 -18.12
C ASP A 53 3.94 1.28 -19.13
N SER A 54 4.49 1.17 -20.34
CA SER A 54 3.93 0.36 -21.43
C SER A 54 4.01 -1.15 -21.19
N SER A 55 4.73 -1.59 -20.15
CA SER A 55 4.74 -2.98 -19.70
C SER A 55 3.63 -3.29 -18.69
N SER A 56 2.97 -2.26 -18.15
CA SER A 56 1.82 -2.44 -17.27
C SER A 56 0.65 -3.05 -18.03
N THR A 57 0.27 -4.26 -17.65
CA THR A 57 -0.85 -5.00 -18.27
C THR A 57 -2.17 -4.82 -17.52
N THR A 58 -2.21 -3.99 -16.47
CA THR A 58 -3.35 -3.89 -15.57
C THR A 58 -3.92 -2.48 -15.50
N SER A 59 -5.25 -2.39 -15.53
CA SER A 59 -6.03 -1.15 -15.42
C SER A 59 -7.06 -1.30 -14.30
N ASN A 60 -7.46 -0.19 -13.67
CA ASN A 60 -8.44 -0.16 -12.58
C ASN A 60 -8.03 -0.95 -11.33
N ILE A 61 -6.74 -1.18 -11.13
CA ILE A 61 -6.18 -1.81 -9.94
C ILE A 61 -5.34 -0.78 -9.19
N GLY A 62 -5.47 -0.75 -7.87
CA GLY A 62 -4.67 0.06 -6.98
C GLY A 62 -4.33 -0.70 -5.69
N MET A 63 -3.22 -0.34 -5.08
CA MET A 63 -2.70 -0.92 -3.85
C MET A 63 -2.85 0.07 -2.70
N GLY A 64 -3.51 -0.35 -1.62
CA GLY A 64 -3.57 0.40 -0.37
C GLY A 64 -2.64 -0.18 0.69
N PHE A 65 -2.15 0.67 1.59
CA PHE A 65 -1.32 0.27 2.72
C PHE A 65 -2.09 0.45 4.02
N LYS A 66 -2.05 -0.54 4.91
CA LYS A 66 -2.69 -0.46 6.23
C LYS A 66 -1.81 -1.12 7.28
N LYS A 67 -2.10 -0.84 8.55
CA LYS A 67 -1.55 -1.63 9.65
C LYS A 67 -2.19 -3.03 9.61
N ARG A 68 -1.40 -4.06 9.93
CA ARG A 68 -1.81 -5.48 9.80
C ARG A 68 -3.20 -5.80 10.37
N THR A 69 -3.54 -5.21 11.51
CA THR A 69 -4.78 -5.52 12.25
C THR A 69 -5.89 -4.48 12.04
N THR A 70 -5.84 -3.72 10.95
CA THR A 70 -6.83 -2.67 10.65
C THR A 70 -7.62 -2.98 9.39
N ASP A 71 -8.81 -2.38 9.26
CA ASP A 71 -9.68 -2.56 8.10
C ASP A 71 -9.19 -1.83 6.85
N ASP A 72 -9.62 -2.26 5.67
CA ASP A 72 -9.20 -1.64 4.39
C ASP A 72 -9.69 -0.19 4.24
N ALA A 73 -10.76 0.20 4.94
CA ALA A 73 -11.21 1.59 5.02
C ALA A 73 -10.15 2.53 5.64
N THR A 74 -9.20 1.96 6.39
CA THR A 74 -8.12 2.68 7.06
C THR A 74 -6.82 2.66 6.29
N PHE A 75 -6.86 2.55 4.95
CA PHE A 75 -5.65 2.76 4.16
C PHE A 75 -5.00 4.10 4.53
N LEU A 76 -3.70 4.05 4.76
CA LEU A 76 -2.85 5.19 5.04
C LEU A 76 -2.88 6.13 3.84
N LYS A 77 -2.80 7.43 4.10
CA LYS A 77 -2.69 8.41 3.04
C LYS A 77 -1.31 8.27 2.39
N THR A 78 -1.30 8.08 1.08
CA THR A 78 -0.09 7.97 0.24
C THR A 78 0.18 9.27 -0.50
#